data_AF-A0A3E2DNN8-F1
#
_entry.id   AF-A0A3E2DNN8-F1
#
_cell.length_a   1.000
_cell.length_b   1.000
_cell.length_c   1.000
_cell.angle_alpha   90.00
_cell.angle_beta   90.00
_cell.angle_gamma   90.00
#
_symmetry.space_group_name_H-M   'P 1'
#
loop_
_entity.id
_entity.type
_entity.pdbx_description
1 polymer ?
#
loop_
_entity_poly.entity_id
_entity_poly.type
_entity_poly.pdbx_seq_one_letter_code
_entity_poly.pdbx_strand_id
1 'polypeptide(L)'
;MTVRGHPQHEGKNAQGQVGAIHHDTEFTGCDEKRRHRACRADLVMRIDATRRKCSAKVRGPVSEVDMSACHAETMRPDPNAPVVVAVDSFKGSLSSGKACRAVQRGFSAADPGREVMTIPVADGGEGTVEAVLAAGFHAVTVKCHGATGDLAEVDYALRDNQAVIEMATCCGLERADRVSGPPSPRRGLVASSRGLGEVIAAALRSGATDITVGAGGSASTDGGAGMLEALGVRLLDKNLAPISPGAAGLPELSRLDLSGLNRKLSGVKLTVACDVTSPLLGPSGAAAVFGPQKGLDEGGIEVAEAGLTRLADFMEAAIGSAYRDDPGSGAAGGVGWALRCLGAKYRPGAAAVLGWAKAVSKISEAGLVITGEGRIDRQTLLGKLPDTIRKIALDAGVPVWAVCGKCDLPEDKRGAFQRIICLSDIEPDPDESMAKAGSLLSQAVEQAVREELGR
;
A
#
# COMPACT_ATOMS: atom_id res chain seq x y z
N MET A 1 78.89 12.29 3.65
CA MET A 1 78.97 13.54 2.89
C MET A 1 77.55 14.08 2.76
N THR A 2 77.07 14.93 3.69
CA THR A 2 77.01 16.43 3.57
C THR A 2 76.15 16.87 2.37
N VAL A 3 75.09 17.70 2.44
CA VAL A 3 74.62 18.75 3.38
C VAL A 3 73.14 19.11 3.07
N ARG A 4 72.36 19.41 4.13
CA ARG A 4 71.34 20.47 4.39
C ARG A 4 70.72 21.26 3.19
N GLY A 5 69.48 21.75 3.24
CA GLY A 5 68.58 21.95 4.39
C GLY A 5 67.26 22.66 4.02
N HIS A 6 66.41 22.81 5.04
CA HIS A 6 65.29 23.75 5.08
C HIS A 6 65.80 25.20 5.24
N PRO A 7 64.96 26.19 4.90
CA PRO A 7 64.26 26.88 6.00
C PRO A 7 62.79 27.22 5.71
N GLN A 8 62.04 27.34 6.82
CA GLN A 8 60.76 28.03 6.90
C GLN A 8 60.95 29.54 6.71
N HIS A 9 59.95 30.22 6.15
CA HIS A 9 59.76 31.65 6.35
C HIS A 9 58.28 31.95 6.63
N GLU A 10 58.06 32.64 7.75
CA GLU A 10 56.82 33.31 8.13
C GLU A 10 56.51 34.47 7.18
N GLY A 11 55.22 34.71 6.92
CA GLY A 11 54.73 35.88 6.19
C GLY A 11 53.26 36.15 6.49
N LYS A 12 53.00 37.26 7.18
CA LYS A 12 51.72 37.77 7.67
C LYS A 12 50.75 38.17 6.54
N ASN A 13 49.45 38.05 6.86
CA ASN A 13 48.28 38.82 6.41
C ASN A 13 48.38 39.68 5.14
N ALA A 14 47.53 39.36 4.15
CA ALA A 14 46.88 40.38 3.33
C ALA A 14 45.48 39.87 2.91
N GLN A 15 44.47 40.69 3.22
CA GLN A 15 43.10 40.56 2.75
C GLN A 15 43.07 40.51 1.22
N GLY A 16 42.39 39.51 0.68
CA GLY A 16 42.07 39.41 -0.74
C GLY A 16 40.64 38.89 -0.88
N GLN A 17 39.74 39.78 -1.27
CA GLN A 17 38.35 39.50 -1.60
C GLN A 17 38.25 38.31 -2.57
N VAL A 18 37.50 37.28 -2.18
CA VAL A 18 37.00 36.29 -3.15
C VAL A 18 35.55 36.65 -3.42
N GLY A 19 35.33 37.15 -4.63
CA GLY A 19 34.03 37.53 -5.15
C GLY A 19 33.07 36.35 -5.18
N ALA A 20 31.82 36.65 -4.83
CA ALA A 20 30.68 35.81 -5.09
C ALA A 20 30.59 35.52 -6.59
N ILE A 21 30.82 34.28 -6.98
CA ILE A 21 30.43 33.77 -8.28
C ILE A 21 29.03 33.18 -8.09
N HIS A 22 28.03 34.00 -8.42
CA HIS A 22 26.69 33.54 -8.75
C HIS A 22 26.80 32.54 -9.91
N HIS A 23 26.41 31.29 -9.67
CA HIS A 23 25.97 30.42 -10.74
C HIS A 23 24.48 30.13 -10.55
N ASP A 24 23.71 30.81 -11.40
CA ASP A 24 22.30 30.60 -11.61
C ASP A 24 22.02 29.12 -11.92
N THR A 25 21.22 28.50 -11.06
CA THR A 25 20.49 27.28 -11.39
C THR A 25 19.02 27.63 -11.33
N GLU A 26 18.51 28.05 -12.48
CA GLU A 26 17.09 28.26 -12.71
C GLU A 26 16.32 26.96 -12.43
N PHE A 27 15.53 27.00 -11.37
CA PHE A 27 14.47 26.05 -11.09
C PHE A 27 13.44 26.08 -12.23
N THR A 28 13.42 25.08 -13.09
CA THR A 28 12.26 24.76 -13.96
C THR A 28 11.15 24.09 -13.14
N GLY A 29 10.64 24.83 -12.14
CA GLY A 29 9.48 24.47 -11.33
C GLY A 29 8.20 25.20 -11.75
N CYS A 30 7.98 25.41 -13.05
CA CYS A 30 6.87 26.23 -13.55
C CYS A 30 5.74 25.44 -14.25
N ASP A 31 5.87 24.14 -14.51
CA ASP A 31 4.84 23.40 -15.28
C ASP A 31 3.73 22.79 -14.40
N GLU A 32 4.02 22.23 -13.22
CA GLU A 32 2.98 21.66 -12.34
C GLU A 32 2.08 22.71 -11.66
N LYS A 33 2.65 23.85 -11.24
CA LYS A 33 1.84 24.96 -10.69
C LYS A 33 1.00 25.65 -11.77
N ARG A 34 1.45 25.65 -13.03
CA ARG A 34 0.64 26.12 -14.17
C ARG A 34 -0.49 25.15 -14.50
N ARG A 35 -0.26 23.83 -14.44
CA ARG A 35 -1.31 22.80 -14.66
C ARG A 35 -2.37 22.79 -13.56
N HIS A 36 -1.99 22.93 -12.29
CA HIS A 36 -2.97 23.07 -11.20
C HIS A 36 -3.74 24.40 -11.25
N ARG A 37 -3.10 25.50 -11.66
CA ARG A 37 -3.80 26.77 -11.90
C ARG A 37 -4.69 26.71 -13.14
N ALA A 38 -4.29 26.01 -14.20
CA ALA A 38 -5.08 25.81 -15.41
C ALA A 38 -6.32 24.95 -15.13
N CYS A 39 -6.19 23.86 -14.38
CA CYS A 39 -7.32 23.01 -13.98
C CYS A 39 -8.29 23.77 -13.04
N ARG A 40 -7.76 24.59 -12.13
CA ARG A 40 -8.57 25.47 -11.28
C ARG A 40 -9.20 26.63 -12.07
N ALA A 41 -8.53 27.16 -13.09
CA ALA A 41 -9.06 28.19 -13.98
C ALA A 41 -10.15 27.64 -14.92
N ASP A 42 -10.00 26.42 -15.44
CA ASP A 42 -11.03 25.73 -16.22
C ASP A 42 -12.27 25.40 -15.37
N LEU A 43 -12.08 25.03 -14.11
CA LEU A 43 -13.18 24.82 -13.16
C LEU A 43 -13.93 26.14 -12.85
N VAL A 44 -13.19 27.24 -12.63
CA VAL A 44 -13.77 28.57 -12.42
C VAL A 44 -14.44 29.11 -13.70
N MET A 45 -13.87 28.88 -14.88
CA MET A 45 -14.46 29.24 -16.18
C MET A 45 -15.75 28.45 -16.45
N ARG A 46 -15.83 27.17 -16.08
CA ARG A 46 -17.05 26.37 -16.18
C ARG A 46 -18.13 26.86 -15.21
N ILE A 47 -17.76 27.29 -14.01
CA ILE A 47 -18.67 27.92 -13.04
C ILE A 47 -19.20 29.26 -13.58
N ASP A 48 -18.34 30.10 -14.17
CA ASP A 48 -18.74 31.40 -14.73
C ASP A 48 -19.53 31.28 -16.04
N ALA A 49 -19.24 30.29 -16.89
CA ALA A 49 -20.04 29.99 -18.08
C ALA A 49 -21.46 29.54 -17.72
N THR A 50 -21.61 28.85 -16.59
CA THR A 50 -22.91 28.43 -16.03
C THR A 50 -23.67 29.64 -15.48
N ARG A 51 -23.00 30.58 -14.80
CA ARG A 51 -23.58 31.87 -14.38
C ARG A 51 -24.07 32.72 -15.55
N ARG A 52 -23.32 32.78 -16.67
CA ARG A 52 -23.71 33.54 -17.86
C ARG A 52 -24.91 32.91 -18.59
N LYS A 53 -24.98 31.57 -18.65
CA LYS A 53 -26.13 30.85 -19.23
C LYS A 53 -27.43 31.04 -18.41
N CYS A 54 -27.34 31.16 -17.08
CA CYS A 54 -28.50 31.51 -16.24
C CYS A 54 -28.98 32.96 -16.44
N SER A 55 -28.08 33.92 -16.72
CA SER A 55 -28.49 35.33 -16.94
C SER A 55 -29.15 35.58 -18.30
N ALA A 56 -28.97 34.69 -19.28
CA ALA A 56 -29.46 34.88 -20.65
C ALA A 56 -30.93 34.43 -20.87
N LYS A 57 -31.61 33.89 -19.86
CA LYS A 57 -32.94 33.28 -20.01
C LYS A 57 -34.08 33.91 -19.20
N VAL A 58 -33.86 35.06 -18.56
CA VAL A 58 -34.92 35.73 -17.77
C VAL A 58 -35.13 37.16 -18.30
N ARG A 59 -36.10 37.32 -19.21
CA ARG A 59 -36.75 38.62 -19.46
C ARG A 59 -38.13 38.57 -18.80
N GLY A 60 -38.22 39.09 -17.58
CA GLY A 60 -39.45 39.21 -16.80
C GLY A 60 -39.15 39.77 -15.41
N PRO A 61 -40.08 40.53 -14.78
CA PRO A 61 -39.82 41.20 -13.52
C PRO A 61 -39.59 40.18 -12.39
N VAL A 62 -38.62 40.49 -11.54
CA VAL A 62 -38.13 39.63 -10.46
C VAL A 62 -39.15 39.63 -9.32
N SER A 63 -39.96 38.58 -9.22
CA SER A 63 -40.68 38.19 -8.01
C SER A 63 -40.20 36.80 -7.60
N GLU A 64 -39.57 36.73 -6.42
CA GLU A 64 -39.24 35.54 -5.61
C GLU A 64 -39.18 34.20 -6.36
N VAL A 65 -38.03 33.91 -6.95
CA VAL A 65 -37.66 32.53 -7.29
C VAL A 65 -36.83 32.01 -6.12
N ASP A 66 -37.35 31.01 -5.44
CA ASP A 66 -36.68 30.26 -4.38
C ASP A 66 -35.38 29.65 -4.90
N MET A 67 -34.25 30.28 -4.56
CA MET A 67 -32.89 29.89 -4.95
C MET A 67 -32.42 28.60 -4.26
N SER A 68 -33.18 28.03 -3.31
CA SER A 68 -32.82 26.76 -2.67
C SER A 68 -33.15 25.53 -3.55
N ALA A 69 -34.18 25.63 -4.38
CA ALA A 69 -34.62 24.53 -5.26
C ALA A 69 -33.70 24.35 -6.49
N CYS A 70 -33.11 25.44 -7.02
CA CYS A 70 -32.27 25.37 -8.23
C CYS A 70 -30.86 24.80 -8.01
N HIS A 71 -30.36 24.72 -6.77
CA HIS A 71 -29.06 24.10 -6.47
C HIS A 71 -29.15 22.57 -6.26
N ALA A 72 -30.34 22.02 -5.99
CA ALA A 72 -30.51 20.58 -5.79
C ALA A 72 -30.70 19.78 -7.11
N GLU A 73 -31.20 20.42 -8.18
CA GLU A 73 -31.42 19.74 -9.47
C GLU A 73 -30.19 19.70 -10.39
N THR A 74 -29.11 20.42 -10.08
CA THR A 74 -27.95 20.58 -10.98
C THR A 74 -26.74 19.68 -10.70
N MET A 75 -26.84 18.70 -9.81
CA MET A 75 -25.79 17.69 -9.58
C MET A 75 -26.34 16.28 -9.34
N ARG A 76 -27.36 15.85 -10.11
CA ARG A 76 -27.57 14.39 -10.22
C ARG A 76 -26.41 13.84 -11.05
N PRO A 77 -25.59 12.92 -10.51
CA PRO A 77 -24.53 12.30 -11.28
C PRO A 77 -25.15 11.67 -12.52
N ASP A 78 -24.46 11.75 -13.66
CA ASP A 78 -24.93 11.12 -14.90
C ASP A 78 -25.26 9.65 -14.58
N PRO A 79 -26.51 9.18 -14.81
CA PRO A 79 -26.90 7.81 -14.49
C PRO A 79 -26.07 6.77 -15.26
N ASN A 80 -25.43 7.16 -16.37
CA ASN A 80 -24.52 6.33 -17.14
C ASN A 80 -23.04 6.48 -16.73
N ALA A 81 -22.70 7.43 -15.86
CA ALA A 81 -21.33 7.59 -15.39
C ALA A 81 -20.87 6.35 -14.61
N PRO A 82 -19.59 5.97 -14.70
CA PRO A 82 -19.09 4.75 -14.12
C PRO A 82 -19.25 4.71 -12.59
N VAL A 83 -19.29 3.51 -12.04
CA VAL A 83 -19.23 3.28 -10.60
C VAL A 83 -17.81 2.96 -10.21
N VAL A 84 -17.30 3.62 -9.18
CA VAL A 84 -16.00 3.30 -8.59
C VAL A 84 -16.21 2.49 -7.31
N VAL A 85 -15.60 1.31 -7.26
CA VAL A 85 -15.63 0.42 -6.10
C VAL A 85 -14.24 0.43 -5.47
N ALA A 86 -14.11 0.97 -4.25
CA ALA A 86 -12.85 1.05 -3.52
C ALA A 86 -13.03 0.56 -2.08
N VAL A 87 -12.91 -0.76 -1.88
CA VAL A 87 -13.27 -1.46 -0.64
C VAL A 87 -12.01 -2.04 0.01
N ASP A 88 -11.85 -1.88 1.32
CA ASP A 88 -10.78 -2.50 2.11
C ASP A 88 -11.04 -4.01 2.28
N SER A 89 -10.04 -4.73 2.76
CA SER A 89 -10.18 -6.09 3.25
C SER A 89 -11.25 -6.21 4.35
N PHE A 90 -11.92 -7.36 4.34
CA PHE A 90 -12.79 -7.81 5.43
C PHE A 90 -11.91 -8.75 6.26
N LYS A 91 -11.22 -8.18 7.27
CA LYS A 91 -10.19 -8.90 8.05
C LYS A 91 -10.68 -10.27 8.51
N GLY A 92 -9.89 -11.30 8.21
CA GLY A 92 -10.21 -12.70 8.52
C GLY A 92 -11.22 -13.37 7.57
N SER A 93 -11.66 -12.68 6.50
CA SER A 93 -12.69 -13.19 5.58
C SER A 93 -12.36 -12.95 4.10
N LEU A 94 -12.31 -11.69 3.62
CA LEU A 94 -12.03 -11.36 2.22
C LEU A 94 -10.85 -10.40 2.09
N SER A 95 -9.98 -10.64 1.11
CA SER A 95 -9.03 -9.62 0.66
C SER A 95 -9.76 -8.48 -0.06
N SER A 96 -9.13 -7.30 -0.14
CA SER A 96 -9.70 -6.12 -0.80
C SER A 96 -10.12 -6.42 -2.24
N GLY A 97 -9.30 -7.16 -3.00
CA GLY A 97 -9.61 -7.60 -4.36
C GLY A 97 -10.84 -8.51 -4.42
N LYS A 98 -10.93 -9.51 -3.53
CA LYS A 98 -12.10 -10.41 -3.45
C LYS A 98 -13.38 -9.64 -3.07
N ALA A 99 -13.29 -8.68 -2.15
CA ALA A 99 -14.40 -7.80 -1.78
C ALA A 99 -14.85 -6.89 -2.94
N CYS A 100 -13.91 -6.22 -3.61
CA CYS A 100 -14.21 -5.39 -4.79
C CYS A 100 -14.88 -6.19 -5.90
N ARG A 101 -14.41 -7.42 -6.19
CA ARG A 101 -15.04 -8.33 -7.17
C ARG A 101 -16.44 -8.76 -6.75
N ALA A 102 -16.68 -9.01 -5.46
CA ALA A 102 -18.02 -9.33 -4.97
C ALA A 102 -18.99 -8.16 -5.15
N VAL A 103 -18.59 -6.94 -4.79
CA VAL A 103 -19.38 -5.72 -5.03
C VAL A 103 -19.63 -5.50 -6.53
N GLN A 104 -18.60 -5.64 -7.36
CA GLN A 104 -18.72 -5.50 -8.81
C GLN A 104 -19.73 -6.50 -9.38
N ARG A 105 -19.66 -7.78 -8.99
CA ARG A 105 -20.62 -8.81 -9.44
C ARG A 105 -22.05 -8.46 -9.05
N GLY A 106 -22.27 -8.05 -7.80
CA GLY A 106 -23.60 -7.63 -7.32
C GLY A 106 -24.14 -6.44 -8.10
N PHE A 107 -23.31 -5.42 -8.29
CA PHE A 107 -23.69 -4.21 -9.02
C PHE A 107 -24.04 -4.54 -10.48
N SER A 108 -23.16 -5.25 -11.18
CA SER A 108 -23.35 -5.60 -12.60
C SER A 108 -24.52 -6.57 -12.83
N ALA A 109 -24.92 -7.37 -11.83
CA ALA A 109 -26.12 -8.21 -11.92
C ALA A 109 -27.43 -7.39 -11.91
N ALA A 110 -27.44 -6.26 -11.18
CA ALA A 110 -28.58 -5.35 -11.13
C ALA A 110 -28.60 -4.33 -12.28
N ASP A 111 -27.42 -3.84 -12.69
CA ASP A 111 -27.23 -2.84 -13.75
C ASP A 111 -26.09 -3.21 -14.74
N PRO A 112 -26.34 -4.15 -15.67
CA PRO A 112 -25.30 -4.64 -16.59
C PRO A 112 -24.76 -3.60 -17.57
N GLY A 113 -25.50 -2.51 -17.80
CA GLY A 113 -25.14 -1.47 -18.78
C GLY A 113 -24.14 -0.45 -18.26
N ARG A 114 -23.90 -0.42 -16.95
CA ARG A 114 -23.07 0.58 -16.30
C ARG A 114 -21.68 0.04 -16.00
N GLU A 115 -20.66 0.80 -16.38
CA GLU A 115 -19.28 0.43 -16.13
C GLU A 115 -18.96 0.45 -14.63
N VAL A 116 -18.33 -0.61 -14.13
CA VAL A 116 -17.89 -0.71 -12.74
C VAL A 116 -16.38 -0.85 -12.71
N MET A 117 -15.71 0.21 -12.26
CA MET A 117 -14.27 0.26 -12.05
C MET A 117 -13.93 -0.10 -10.61
N THR A 118 -13.07 -1.10 -10.42
CA THR A 118 -12.58 -1.47 -9.09
C THR A 118 -11.22 -0.81 -8.83
N ILE A 119 -11.03 -0.35 -7.59
CA ILE A 119 -9.77 0.10 -7.03
C ILE A 119 -9.58 -0.70 -5.74
N PRO A 120 -9.02 -1.93 -5.81
CA PRO A 120 -8.67 -2.63 -4.59
C PRO A 120 -7.66 -1.78 -3.84
N VAL A 121 -8.00 -1.39 -2.62
CA VAL A 121 -7.09 -0.65 -1.77
C VAL A 121 -6.65 -1.58 -0.67
N ALA A 122 -5.43 -2.08 -0.84
CA ALA A 122 -4.73 -2.80 0.18
C ALA A 122 -3.96 -1.82 1.07
N ASP A 123 -3.75 -2.21 2.31
CA ASP A 123 -2.81 -1.64 3.29
C ASP A 123 -1.33 -1.84 2.90
N GLY A 124 -1.05 -2.06 1.61
CA GLY A 124 0.20 -2.61 1.08
C GLY A 124 0.22 -4.15 1.08
N GLY A 125 -0.87 -4.84 1.41
CA GLY A 125 -0.98 -6.29 1.27
C GLY A 125 -1.45 -6.77 -0.11
N GLU A 126 -2.20 -7.88 -0.07
CA GLU A 126 -2.77 -8.58 -1.23
C GLU A 126 -3.68 -7.66 -2.07
N GLY A 127 -3.40 -7.59 -3.38
CA GLY A 127 -4.25 -6.88 -4.36
C GLY A 127 -3.77 -5.46 -4.73
N THR A 128 -2.69 -4.98 -4.13
CA THR A 128 -1.94 -3.76 -4.52
C THR A 128 -1.53 -3.74 -6.00
N VAL A 129 -0.85 -4.77 -6.49
CA VAL A 129 -0.43 -5.03 -7.89
C VAL A 129 -1.65 -5.04 -8.79
N GLU A 130 -2.70 -5.80 -8.48
CA GLU A 130 -3.95 -5.80 -9.25
C GLU A 130 -4.51 -4.37 -9.40
N ALA A 131 -4.50 -3.59 -8.32
CA ALA A 131 -5.00 -2.21 -8.31
C ALA A 131 -4.20 -1.29 -9.23
N VAL A 132 -2.87 -1.38 -9.19
CA VAL A 132 -2.02 -0.51 -10.02
C VAL A 132 -1.97 -0.95 -11.48
N LEU A 133 -2.14 -2.25 -11.77
CA LEU A 133 -2.34 -2.75 -13.13
C LEU A 133 -3.62 -2.14 -13.74
N ALA A 134 -4.72 -2.12 -12.97
CA ALA A 134 -5.95 -1.41 -13.35
C ALA A 134 -5.80 0.13 -13.45
N ALA A 135 -4.63 0.67 -13.08
CA ALA A 135 -4.27 2.08 -13.17
C ALA A 135 -3.29 2.40 -14.31
N GLY A 136 -3.04 1.42 -15.19
CA GLY A 136 -2.19 1.57 -16.37
C GLY A 136 -0.71 1.25 -16.13
N PHE A 137 -0.39 0.52 -15.06
CA PHE A 137 0.86 -0.23 -15.02
C PHE A 137 0.71 -1.49 -15.87
N HIS A 138 1.83 -2.03 -16.36
CA HIS A 138 1.82 -3.33 -17.02
C HIS A 138 2.43 -4.39 -16.10
N ALA A 139 1.97 -5.64 -16.25
CA ALA A 139 2.51 -6.76 -15.50
C ALA A 139 3.88 -7.16 -16.07
N VAL A 140 4.79 -7.53 -15.18
CA VAL A 140 6.05 -8.19 -15.53
C VAL A 140 6.17 -9.47 -14.72
N THR A 141 6.10 -10.59 -15.43
CA THR A 141 6.18 -11.92 -14.83
C THR A 141 7.62 -12.32 -14.54
N VAL A 142 7.88 -12.84 -13.34
CA VAL A 142 9.18 -13.34 -12.91
C VAL A 142 9.04 -14.67 -12.20
N LYS A 143 10.00 -15.57 -12.44
CA LYS A 143 10.16 -16.79 -11.65
C LYS A 143 10.89 -16.49 -10.35
N CYS A 144 10.30 -16.82 -9.22
CA CYS A 144 10.90 -16.68 -7.91
C CYS A 144 10.52 -17.84 -6.98
N HIS A 145 11.24 -17.97 -5.88
CA HIS A 145 10.90 -18.90 -4.82
C HIS A 145 9.71 -18.39 -3.99
N GLY A 146 8.87 -19.32 -3.57
CA GLY A 146 7.87 -19.10 -2.55
C GLY A 146 8.45 -19.13 -1.16
N ALA A 147 7.63 -18.81 -0.16
CA ALA A 147 8.06 -18.85 1.24
C ALA A 147 8.51 -20.25 1.68
N THR A 148 7.97 -21.31 1.09
CA THR A 148 8.32 -22.71 1.39
C THR A 148 9.32 -23.31 0.40
N GLY A 149 9.98 -22.48 -0.42
CA GLY A 149 11.04 -22.88 -1.35
C GLY A 149 10.57 -23.46 -2.69
N ASP A 150 9.26 -23.57 -2.91
CA ASP A 150 8.70 -23.95 -4.20
C ASP A 150 8.90 -22.83 -5.24
N LEU A 151 8.97 -23.13 -6.54
CA LEU A 151 9.07 -22.10 -7.57
C LEU A 151 7.68 -21.65 -8.03
N ALA A 152 7.48 -20.34 -8.18
CA ALA A 152 6.32 -19.78 -8.88
C ALA A 152 6.70 -18.70 -9.88
N GLU A 153 5.78 -18.49 -10.82
CA GLU A 153 5.70 -17.27 -11.60
C GLU A 153 4.78 -16.29 -10.88
N VAL A 154 5.26 -15.08 -10.67
CA VAL A 154 4.52 -13.99 -10.05
C VAL A 154 4.66 -12.73 -10.89
N ASP A 155 3.64 -11.89 -10.84
CA ASP A 155 3.69 -10.57 -11.46
C ASP A 155 4.07 -9.51 -10.44
N TYR A 156 4.91 -8.58 -10.87
CA TYR A 156 4.96 -7.24 -10.28
C TYR A 156 4.50 -6.22 -11.32
N ALA A 157 4.06 -5.05 -10.87
CA ALA A 157 3.60 -4.00 -11.76
C ALA A 157 4.74 -3.03 -12.08
N LEU A 158 4.88 -2.64 -13.34
CA LEU A 158 5.87 -1.67 -13.79
C LEU A 158 5.21 -0.58 -14.65
N ARG A 159 5.66 0.67 -14.46
CA ARG A 159 5.37 1.79 -15.34
C ARG A 159 6.56 2.74 -15.33
N ASP A 160 7.16 2.95 -16.50
CA ASP A 160 8.41 3.69 -16.63
C ASP A 160 9.50 3.10 -15.70
N ASN A 161 9.93 3.87 -14.69
CA ASN A 161 10.90 3.47 -13.68
C ASN A 161 10.27 3.10 -12.33
N GLN A 162 8.93 3.06 -12.24
CA GLN A 162 8.18 2.77 -11.02
C GLN A 162 7.77 1.29 -10.98
N ALA A 163 8.28 0.55 -10.00
CA ALA A 163 7.87 -0.82 -9.75
C ALA A 163 7.05 -0.92 -8.46
N VAL A 164 5.95 -1.67 -8.51
CA VAL A 164 5.12 -2.01 -7.35
C VAL A 164 5.13 -3.52 -7.21
N ILE A 165 5.61 -3.98 -6.06
CA ILE A 165 5.82 -5.40 -5.75
C ILE A 165 4.98 -5.74 -4.52
N GLU A 166 4.28 -6.86 -4.56
CA GLU A 166 3.63 -7.43 -3.38
C GLU A 166 4.45 -8.59 -2.83
N MET A 167 4.75 -8.58 -1.53
CA MET A 167 5.35 -9.76 -0.91
C MET A 167 4.37 -10.94 -0.88
N ALA A 168 3.06 -10.69 -0.76
CA ALA A 168 2.04 -11.72 -0.65
C ALA A 168 1.96 -12.62 -1.89
N THR A 169 2.27 -12.10 -3.09
CA THR A 169 2.18 -12.88 -4.34
C THR A 169 3.27 -13.94 -4.43
N CYS A 170 4.47 -13.67 -3.90
CA CYS A 170 5.57 -14.64 -3.86
C CYS A 170 5.66 -15.39 -2.52
N CYS A 171 5.72 -14.66 -1.41
CA CYS A 171 6.03 -15.16 -0.08
C CYS A 171 4.83 -15.02 0.88
N GLY A 172 3.60 -15.03 0.36
CA GLY A 172 2.38 -14.86 1.15
C GLY A 172 1.86 -16.13 1.83
N LEU A 173 1.14 -15.93 2.94
CA LEU A 173 0.56 -16.99 3.76
C LEU A 173 -0.47 -17.83 2.99
N GLU A 174 -1.41 -17.19 2.28
CA GLU A 174 -2.42 -17.92 1.47
C GLU A 174 -1.76 -18.81 0.41
N ARG A 175 -0.72 -18.31 -0.26
CA ARG A 175 0.03 -19.10 -1.25
C ARG A 175 0.75 -20.28 -0.58
N ALA A 176 1.44 -20.03 0.54
CA ALA A 176 2.13 -21.08 1.29
C ALA A 176 1.15 -22.17 1.76
N ASP A 177 -0.04 -21.78 2.21
CA ASP A 177 -1.10 -22.71 2.65
C ASP A 177 -1.57 -23.60 1.49
N ARG A 178 -1.79 -23.03 0.30
CA ARG A 178 -2.18 -23.80 -0.91
C ARG A 178 -1.09 -24.78 -1.36
N VAL A 179 0.17 -24.41 -1.26
CA VAL A 179 1.30 -25.21 -1.79
C VAL A 179 1.77 -26.28 -0.81
N SER A 180 1.84 -25.95 0.47
CA SER A 180 2.49 -26.77 1.49
C SER A 180 1.55 -27.29 2.58
N GLY A 181 0.27 -26.92 2.52
CA GLY A 181 -0.69 -27.17 3.58
C GLY A 181 -0.66 -26.09 4.68
N PRO A 182 -1.52 -26.24 5.71
CA PRO A 182 -1.72 -25.23 6.74
C PRO A 182 -0.45 -24.93 7.55
N PRO A 183 -0.42 -23.81 8.29
CA PRO A 183 0.68 -23.48 9.19
C PRO A 183 1.07 -24.61 10.15
N SER A 184 2.38 -24.82 10.30
CA SER A 184 2.97 -25.72 11.31
C SER A 184 4.23 -25.11 11.90
N PRO A 185 4.67 -25.50 13.11
CA PRO A 185 5.88 -24.98 13.75
C PRO A 185 7.12 -25.06 12.85
N ARG A 186 7.31 -26.22 12.21
CA ARG A 186 8.41 -26.42 11.27
C ARG A 186 8.33 -25.44 10.10
N ARG A 187 7.14 -25.26 9.50
CA ARG A 187 6.96 -24.35 8.37
C ARG A 187 7.22 -22.90 8.76
N GLY A 188 6.68 -22.46 9.91
CA GLY A 188 6.85 -21.09 10.40
C GLY A 188 8.32 -20.72 10.60
N LEU A 189 9.14 -21.68 11.07
CA LEU A 189 10.57 -21.48 11.30
C LEU A 189 11.41 -21.43 10.02
N VAL A 190 11.06 -22.20 8.97
CA VAL A 190 11.86 -22.28 7.74
C VAL A 190 11.35 -21.39 6.60
N ALA A 191 10.17 -20.78 6.77
CA ALA A 191 9.58 -19.89 5.76
C ALA A 191 10.52 -18.71 5.48
N SER A 192 10.76 -18.43 4.19
CA SER A 192 11.76 -17.46 3.73
C SER A 192 11.17 -16.32 2.91
N SER A 193 11.77 -15.14 3.03
CA SER A 193 11.49 -13.96 2.20
C SER A 193 12.26 -13.93 0.87
N ARG A 194 13.01 -14.99 0.52
CA ARG A 194 13.90 -15.03 -0.66
C ARG A 194 13.23 -14.61 -1.97
N GLY A 195 12.01 -15.07 -2.22
CA GLY A 195 11.25 -14.70 -3.41
C GLY A 195 11.12 -13.20 -3.62
N LEU A 196 10.87 -12.46 -2.54
CA LEU A 196 10.77 -11.00 -2.60
C LEU A 196 12.07 -10.37 -3.11
N GLY A 197 13.22 -10.81 -2.60
CA GLY A 197 14.52 -10.30 -3.06
C GLY A 197 14.79 -10.62 -4.53
N GLU A 198 14.34 -11.78 -5.01
CA GLU A 198 14.43 -12.17 -6.43
C GLU A 198 13.56 -11.27 -7.33
N VAL A 199 12.36 -10.90 -6.87
CA VAL A 199 11.45 -9.97 -7.58
C VAL A 199 12.02 -8.55 -7.56
N ILE A 200 12.54 -8.07 -6.43
CA ILE A 200 13.23 -6.76 -6.36
C ILE A 200 14.43 -6.73 -7.32
N ALA A 201 15.24 -7.79 -7.34
CA ALA A 201 16.36 -7.90 -8.27
C ALA A 201 15.90 -7.88 -9.74
N ALA A 202 14.73 -8.46 -10.05
CA ALA A 202 14.13 -8.39 -11.39
C ALA A 202 13.65 -6.99 -11.77
N ALA A 203 13.02 -6.27 -10.84
CA ALA A 203 12.62 -4.88 -11.05
C ALA A 203 13.85 -3.99 -11.32
N LEU A 204 14.93 -4.16 -10.55
CA LEU A 204 16.20 -3.46 -10.77
C LEU A 204 16.85 -3.79 -12.13
N ARG A 205 16.74 -5.05 -12.59
CA ARG A 205 17.20 -5.44 -13.94
C ARG A 205 16.38 -4.75 -15.03
N SER A 206 15.10 -4.52 -14.78
CA SER A 206 14.17 -3.83 -15.69
C SER A 206 14.30 -2.30 -15.67
N GLY A 207 15.25 -1.76 -14.88
CA GLY A 207 15.55 -0.33 -14.84
C GLY A 207 14.71 0.46 -13.83
N ALA A 208 14.00 -0.21 -12.92
CA ALA A 208 13.24 0.48 -11.87
C ALA A 208 14.18 1.27 -10.94
N THR A 209 13.83 2.54 -10.69
CA THR A 209 14.53 3.44 -9.76
C THR A 209 13.63 3.96 -8.64
N ASP A 210 12.32 3.67 -8.69
CA ASP A 210 11.35 3.90 -7.62
C ASP A 210 10.62 2.58 -7.39
N ILE A 211 10.98 1.88 -6.31
CA ILE A 211 10.41 0.57 -5.99
C ILE A 211 9.58 0.72 -4.72
N THR A 212 8.31 0.33 -4.81
CA THR A 212 7.46 0.19 -3.63
C THR A 212 7.12 -1.27 -3.39
N VAL A 213 7.38 -1.71 -2.16
CA VAL A 213 7.05 -3.05 -1.68
C VAL A 213 5.85 -2.96 -0.75
N GLY A 214 4.79 -3.66 -1.12
CA GLY A 214 3.69 -3.99 -0.24
C GLY A 214 4.08 -5.10 0.75
N ALA A 215 4.09 -4.78 2.04
CA ALA A 215 4.58 -5.65 3.12
C ALA A 215 3.44 -6.26 3.97
N GLY A 216 2.32 -6.63 3.35
CA GLY A 216 1.22 -7.38 3.97
C GLY A 216 1.21 -8.88 3.62
N GLY A 217 0.53 -9.68 4.44
CA GLY A 217 0.19 -11.07 4.12
C GLY A 217 1.35 -12.08 4.06
N SER A 218 2.52 -11.77 4.63
CA SER A 218 3.72 -12.63 4.59
C SER A 218 3.55 -13.97 5.31
N ALA A 219 4.19 -15.03 4.80
CA ALA A 219 4.31 -16.33 5.47
C ALA A 219 5.58 -16.46 6.35
N SER A 220 6.59 -15.60 6.17
CA SER A 220 7.89 -15.72 6.86
C SER A 220 8.02 -14.79 8.06
N THR A 221 8.89 -15.17 9.01
CA THR A 221 9.37 -14.35 10.13
C THR A 221 10.91 -14.38 10.17
N ASP A 222 11.53 -14.23 9.00
CA ASP A 222 12.97 -14.38 8.80
C ASP A 222 13.73 -13.05 8.85
N GLY A 223 13.08 -11.95 9.23
CA GLY A 223 13.72 -10.64 9.33
C GLY A 223 14.16 -10.06 7.99
N GLY A 224 13.62 -10.57 6.87
CA GLY A 224 14.11 -10.24 5.53
C GLY A 224 15.45 -10.91 5.16
N ALA A 225 15.94 -11.89 5.93
CA ALA A 225 17.19 -12.58 5.65
C ALA A 225 17.22 -13.18 4.23
N GLY A 226 16.19 -13.93 3.83
CA GLY A 226 16.14 -14.51 2.49
C GLY A 226 16.12 -13.42 1.38
N MET A 227 15.39 -12.33 1.60
CA MET A 227 15.38 -11.18 0.69
C MET A 227 16.77 -10.56 0.56
N LEU A 228 17.49 -10.36 1.68
CA LEU A 228 18.85 -9.83 1.69
C LEU A 228 19.82 -10.76 0.95
N GLU A 229 19.71 -12.08 1.14
CA GLU A 229 20.51 -13.08 0.42
C GLU A 229 20.29 -13.00 -1.09
N ALA A 230 19.04 -12.94 -1.53
CA ALA A 230 18.70 -12.81 -2.94
C ALA A 230 19.18 -11.47 -3.55
N LEU A 231 19.38 -10.45 -2.72
CA LEU A 231 19.99 -9.18 -3.10
C LEU A 231 21.54 -9.18 -3.00
N GLY A 232 22.14 -10.30 -2.62
CA GLY A 232 23.59 -10.52 -2.63
C GLY A 232 24.31 -10.37 -1.29
N VAL A 233 23.57 -10.18 -0.19
CA VAL A 233 24.15 -10.25 1.16
C VAL A 233 24.48 -11.70 1.50
N ARG A 234 25.57 -11.94 2.23
CA ARG A 234 25.90 -13.28 2.73
C ARG A 234 25.69 -13.33 4.24
N LEU A 235 24.83 -14.24 4.68
CA LEU A 235 24.58 -14.55 6.08
C LEU A 235 25.27 -15.86 6.40
N LEU A 236 26.35 -15.79 7.20
CA LEU A 236 27.28 -16.91 7.37
C LEU A 236 27.36 -17.35 8.83
N ASP A 237 27.50 -18.65 9.05
CA ASP A 237 27.76 -19.27 10.34
C ASP A 237 29.23 -19.10 10.80
N LYS A 238 29.57 -19.69 11.94
CA LYS A 238 30.94 -19.66 12.50
C LYS A 238 31.98 -20.35 11.63
N ASN A 239 31.56 -21.23 10.72
CA ASN A 239 32.41 -21.96 9.78
C ASN A 239 32.47 -21.25 8.42
N LEU A 240 31.88 -20.05 8.29
CA LEU A 240 31.74 -19.28 7.05
C LEU A 240 30.87 -19.99 5.98
N ALA A 241 30.01 -20.92 6.38
CA ALA A 241 29.00 -21.52 5.53
C ALA A 241 27.70 -20.68 5.59
N PRO A 242 26.88 -20.64 4.51
CA PRO A 242 25.56 -20.02 4.56
C PRO A 242 24.68 -20.62 5.66
N ILE A 243 23.94 -19.78 6.38
CA ILE A 243 22.97 -20.24 7.38
C ILE A 243 21.76 -20.91 6.72
N SER A 244 21.01 -21.70 7.48
CA SER A 244 19.76 -22.29 7.01
C SER A 244 18.69 -21.19 6.75
N PRO A 245 17.78 -21.38 5.77
CA PRO A 245 16.71 -20.42 5.50
C PRO A 245 15.75 -20.23 6.68
N GLY A 246 15.10 -19.07 6.70
CA GLY A 246 14.05 -18.74 7.66
C GLY A 246 14.60 -18.32 9.03
N ALA A 247 13.70 -18.16 9.99
CA ALA A 247 14.04 -17.88 11.38
C ALA A 247 14.94 -18.97 12.00
N ALA A 248 14.84 -20.21 11.51
CA ALA A 248 15.58 -21.37 12.02
C ALA A 248 17.11 -21.19 11.99
N GLY A 249 17.66 -20.57 10.93
CA GLY A 249 19.11 -20.41 10.79
C GLY A 249 19.67 -19.14 11.42
N LEU A 250 18.83 -18.16 11.78
CA LEU A 250 19.28 -16.88 12.31
C LEU A 250 20.10 -16.99 13.62
N PRO A 251 19.81 -17.91 14.56
CA PRO A 251 20.67 -18.11 15.74
C PRO A 251 22.12 -18.48 15.41
N GLU A 252 22.38 -19.08 14.25
CA GLU A 252 23.72 -19.52 13.82
C GLU A 252 24.55 -18.38 13.19
N LEU A 253 23.91 -17.26 12.81
CA LEU A 253 24.53 -16.13 12.12
C LEU A 253 25.74 -15.63 12.88
N SER A 254 26.94 -15.79 12.35
CA SER A 254 28.18 -15.32 13.01
C SER A 254 28.88 -14.23 12.22
N ARG A 255 28.52 -14.04 10.94
CA ARG A 255 29.06 -12.99 10.10
C ARG A 255 28.03 -12.56 9.05
N LEU A 256 27.87 -11.24 8.92
CA LEU A 256 27.15 -10.59 7.84
C LEU A 256 28.13 -9.95 6.87
N ASP A 257 27.98 -10.21 5.57
CA ASP A 257 28.81 -9.60 4.53
C ASP A 257 27.94 -8.93 3.45
N LEU A 258 28.06 -7.60 3.38
CA LEU A 258 27.33 -6.73 2.47
C LEU A 258 28.08 -6.47 1.15
N SER A 259 29.30 -7.00 0.96
CA SER A 259 30.12 -6.70 -0.23
C SER A 259 29.49 -7.14 -1.55
N GLY A 260 28.61 -8.14 -1.51
CA GLY A 260 27.84 -8.63 -2.64
C GLY A 260 26.50 -7.93 -2.86
N LEU A 261 26.10 -7.00 -1.98
CA LEU A 261 24.82 -6.31 -2.08
C LEU A 261 24.68 -5.64 -3.47
N ASN A 262 23.52 -5.86 -4.09
CA ASN A 262 23.25 -5.43 -5.45
C ASN A 262 23.44 -3.92 -5.61
N ARG A 263 24.51 -3.54 -6.32
CA ARG A 263 24.92 -2.13 -6.50
C ARG A 263 23.85 -1.27 -7.16
N LYS A 264 22.92 -1.86 -7.91
CA LYS A 264 21.79 -1.14 -8.52
C LYS A 264 20.80 -0.58 -7.49
N LEU A 265 20.84 -1.03 -6.23
CA LEU A 265 20.05 -0.45 -5.15
C LEU A 265 20.49 0.98 -4.80
N SER A 266 21.74 1.33 -5.08
CA SER A 266 22.25 2.68 -4.81
C SER A 266 21.47 3.72 -5.61
N GLY A 267 20.89 4.70 -4.91
CA GLY A 267 20.09 5.77 -5.52
C GLY A 267 18.66 5.37 -5.89
N VAL A 268 18.25 4.12 -5.63
CA VAL A 268 16.86 3.70 -5.79
C VAL A 268 16.03 4.27 -4.64
N LYS A 269 14.91 4.89 -4.98
CA LYS A 269 13.92 5.26 -3.99
C LYS A 269 13.14 4.01 -3.59
N LEU A 270 13.37 3.56 -2.36
CA LEU A 270 12.64 2.42 -1.79
C LEU A 270 11.52 2.90 -0.87
N THR A 271 10.34 2.33 -1.05
CA THR A 271 9.16 2.58 -0.21
C THR A 271 8.62 1.26 0.32
N VAL A 272 8.28 1.22 1.60
CA VAL A 272 7.50 0.13 2.20
C VAL A 272 6.08 0.65 2.42
N ALA A 273 5.11 0.04 1.73
CA ALA A 273 3.70 0.26 1.97
C ALA A 273 3.24 -0.70 3.06
N CYS A 274 2.99 -0.18 4.27
CA CYS A 274 2.50 -0.97 5.40
C CYS A 274 1.77 -0.07 6.41
N ASP A 275 0.70 -0.60 6.99
CA ASP A 275 -0.05 0.06 8.07
C ASP A 275 0.27 -0.52 9.45
N VAL A 276 1.19 -1.49 9.52
CA VAL A 276 1.71 -2.08 10.76
C VAL A 276 2.64 -1.07 11.45
N THR A 277 2.45 -0.88 12.75
CA THR A 277 3.32 -0.03 13.58
C THR A 277 4.20 -0.83 14.54
N SER A 278 4.08 -2.16 14.57
CA SER A 278 4.90 -3.04 15.42
C SER A 278 6.40 -2.81 15.19
N PRO A 279 7.22 -2.79 16.25
CA PRO A 279 8.67 -2.87 16.15
C PRO A 279 9.10 -4.26 15.67
N LEU A 280 10.40 -4.45 15.41
CA LEU A 280 10.96 -5.75 15.02
C LEU A 280 10.84 -6.78 16.17
N LEU A 281 11.19 -6.35 17.39
CA LEU A 281 11.40 -7.21 18.56
C LEU A 281 10.41 -6.88 19.69
N GLY A 282 10.38 -7.76 20.69
CA GLY A 282 9.65 -7.62 21.93
C GLY A 282 8.21 -8.15 21.89
N PRO A 283 7.44 -7.95 22.98
CA PRO A 283 6.09 -8.50 23.10
C PRO A 283 5.09 -8.01 22.03
N SER A 284 5.34 -6.82 21.47
CA SER A 284 4.58 -6.26 20.34
C SER A 284 5.29 -6.42 18.99
N GLY A 285 6.37 -7.21 18.96
CA GLY A 285 7.27 -7.40 17.82
C GLY A 285 6.78 -8.42 16.80
N ALA A 286 7.59 -8.63 15.76
CA ALA A 286 7.23 -9.44 14.59
C ALA A 286 6.87 -10.89 14.95
N ALA A 287 7.71 -11.53 15.76
CA ALA A 287 7.54 -12.94 16.15
C ALA A 287 6.37 -13.12 17.10
N ALA A 288 6.28 -12.32 18.16
CA ALA A 288 5.22 -12.43 19.17
C ALA A 288 3.82 -12.18 18.60
N VAL A 289 3.64 -11.14 17.78
CA VAL A 289 2.31 -10.72 17.30
C VAL A 289 1.87 -11.51 16.07
N PHE A 290 2.77 -11.73 15.10
CA PHE A 290 2.42 -12.30 13.79
C PHE A 290 2.97 -13.70 13.56
N GLY A 291 3.83 -14.22 14.44
CA GLY A 291 4.35 -15.57 14.38
C GLY A 291 3.29 -16.67 14.50
N PRO A 292 2.33 -16.59 15.45
CA PRO A 292 1.33 -17.63 15.65
C PRO A 292 0.53 -17.97 14.39
N GLN A 293 0.01 -16.95 13.68
CA GLN A 293 -0.74 -17.16 12.44
C GLN A 293 0.10 -17.76 11.29
N LYS A 294 1.43 -17.64 11.36
CA LYS A 294 2.37 -18.23 10.38
C LYS A 294 2.79 -19.65 10.77
N GLY A 295 2.42 -20.08 11.97
CA GLY A 295 2.63 -21.42 12.50
C GLY A 295 3.67 -21.51 13.61
N LEU A 296 4.27 -20.41 14.08
CA LEU A 296 5.20 -20.45 15.21
C LEU A 296 4.45 -20.79 16.51
N ASP A 297 4.90 -21.82 17.20
CA ASP A 297 4.54 -22.10 18.59
C ASP A 297 5.42 -21.27 19.55
N GLU A 298 5.22 -21.41 20.86
CA GLU A 298 5.98 -20.64 21.87
C GLU A 298 7.50 -20.80 21.70
N GLY A 299 7.98 -22.03 21.50
CA GLY A 299 9.40 -22.29 21.25
C GLY A 299 9.88 -21.70 19.91
N GLY A 300 9.05 -21.75 18.86
CA GLY A 300 9.34 -21.12 17.58
C GLY A 300 9.42 -19.60 17.66
N ILE A 301 8.60 -18.97 18.50
CA ILE A 301 8.65 -17.53 18.78
C ILE A 301 9.95 -17.17 19.48
N GLU A 302 10.38 -17.92 20.49
CA GLU A 302 11.66 -17.69 21.18
C GLU A 302 12.86 -17.80 20.22
N VAL A 303 12.87 -18.82 19.36
CA VAL A 303 13.90 -19.00 18.34
C VAL A 303 13.92 -17.83 17.35
N ALA A 304 12.75 -17.42 16.87
CA ALA A 304 12.63 -16.29 15.95
C ALA A 304 13.07 -14.98 16.61
N GLU A 305 12.66 -14.72 17.85
CA GLU A 305 13.02 -13.52 18.60
C GLU A 305 14.55 -13.41 18.80
N ALA A 306 15.19 -14.50 19.24
CA ALA A 306 16.64 -14.55 19.40
C ALA A 306 17.37 -14.37 18.06
N GLY A 307 16.86 -15.02 17.01
CA GLY A 307 17.40 -14.92 15.66
C GLY A 307 17.29 -13.51 15.07
N LEU A 308 16.12 -12.88 15.19
CA LEU A 308 15.87 -11.51 14.73
C LEU A 308 16.73 -10.50 15.50
N THR A 309 16.89 -10.67 16.82
CA THR A 309 17.78 -9.84 17.64
C THR A 309 19.20 -9.89 17.09
N ARG A 310 19.69 -11.11 16.85
CA ARG A 310 21.03 -11.34 16.33
C ARG A 310 21.23 -10.76 14.93
N LEU A 311 20.27 -10.95 14.03
CA LEU A 311 20.30 -10.36 12.69
C LEU A 311 20.35 -8.82 12.78
N ALA A 312 19.56 -8.24 13.67
CA ALA A 312 19.53 -6.80 13.87
C ALA A 312 20.86 -6.25 14.40
N ASP A 313 21.49 -6.94 15.36
CA ASP A 313 22.80 -6.54 15.91
C ASP A 313 23.87 -6.48 14.81
N PHE A 314 23.94 -7.49 13.94
CA PHE A 314 24.91 -7.50 12.85
C PHE A 314 24.61 -6.43 11.77
N MET A 315 23.35 -6.30 11.36
CA MET A 315 22.98 -5.38 10.28
C MET A 315 23.11 -3.92 10.72
N GLU A 316 22.60 -3.57 11.90
CA GLU A 316 22.62 -2.19 12.40
C GLU A 316 24.05 -1.72 12.71
N ALA A 317 24.91 -2.63 13.21
CA ALA A 317 26.34 -2.35 13.36
C ALA A 317 27.02 -2.13 12.00
N ALA A 318 26.65 -2.90 10.96
CA ALA A 318 27.25 -2.78 9.63
C ALA A 318 26.84 -1.48 8.91
N ILE A 319 25.61 -1.00 9.11
CA ILE A 319 25.11 0.24 8.47
C ILE A 319 25.30 1.49 9.34
N GLY A 320 25.61 1.33 10.63
CA GLY A 320 25.80 2.45 11.58
C GLY A 320 24.50 3.18 11.92
N SER A 321 23.35 2.49 11.90
CA SER A 321 22.04 3.06 12.22
C SER A 321 21.12 1.99 12.80
N ALA A 322 20.31 2.37 13.79
CA ALA A 322 19.36 1.47 14.44
C ALA A 322 17.93 1.79 13.98
N TYR A 323 17.20 0.75 13.58
CA TYR A 323 15.82 0.85 13.09
C TYR A 323 14.89 -0.21 13.67
N ARG A 324 15.38 -1.16 14.47
CA ARG A 324 14.57 -2.25 15.05
C ARG A 324 13.35 -1.77 15.84
N ASP A 325 13.42 -0.57 16.41
CA ASP A 325 12.33 0.05 17.19
C ASP A 325 11.45 1.01 16.38
N ASP A 326 11.79 1.28 15.10
CA ASP A 326 10.98 2.15 14.24
C ASP A 326 9.56 1.53 14.08
N PRO A 327 8.49 2.35 14.12
CA PRO A 327 7.16 1.89 13.79
C PRO A 327 7.12 1.28 12.38
N GLY A 328 6.69 0.02 12.28
CA GLY A 328 6.62 -0.73 11.02
C GLY A 328 7.81 -1.65 10.76
N SER A 329 8.83 -1.64 11.62
CA SER A 329 9.95 -2.57 11.51
C SER A 329 9.55 -4.04 11.63
N GLY A 330 8.50 -4.35 12.37
CA GLY A 330 7.93 -5.70 12.48
C GLY A 330 7.08 -6.14 11.28
N ALA A 331 6.81 -5.24 10.32
CA ALA A 331 5.98 -5.55 9.17
C ALA A 331 6.56 -6.73 8.37
N ALA A 332 5.66 -7.60 7.90
CA ALA A 332 5.99 -8.80 7.15
C ALA A 332 7.10 -9.68 7.79
N GLY A 333 7.07 -9.84 9.12
CA GLY A 333 8.05 -10.71 9.80
C GLY A 333 9.46 -10.12 9.85
N GLY A 334 9.59 -8.79 9.83
CA GLY A 334 10.86 -8.07 9.86
C GLY A 334 11.41 -7.68 8.49
N VAL A 335 10.71 -7.98 7.39
CA VAL A 335 11.05 -7.46 6.05
C VAL A 335 10.99 -5.94 6.01
N GLY A 336 10.02 -5.32 6.70
CA GLY A 336 9.94 -3.86 6.82
C GLY A 336 11.24 -3.25 7.37
N TRP A 337 11.75 -3.82 8.46
CA TRP A 337 13.04 -3.45 9.05
C TRP A 337 14.22 -3.65 8.09
N ALA A 338 14.30 -4.78 7.38
CA ALA A 338 15.40 -5.03 6.44
C ALA A 338 15.39 -4.02 5.28
N LEU A 339 14.22 -3.72 4.72
CA LEU A 339 14.07 -2.69 3.68
C LEU A 339 14.42 -1.29 4.23
N ARG A 340 14.04 -0.99 5.47
CA ARG A 340 14.41 0.26 6.15
C ARG A 340 15.92 0.40 6.31
N CYS A 341 16.62 -0.69 6.65
CA CYS A 341 18.08 -0.75 6.69
C CYS A 341 18.73 -0.53 5.30
N LEU A 342 18.03 -0.88 4.22
CA LEU A 342 18.43 -0.56 2.84
C LEU A 342 18.05 0.86 2.40
N GLY A 343 17.55 1.71 3.32
CA GLY A 343 17.20 3.10 3.05
C GLY A 343 15.75 3.33 2.63
N ALA A 344 14.87 2.32 2.75
CA ALA A 344 13.46 2.50 2.44
C ALA A 344 12.77 3.49 3.40
N LYS A 345 11.69 4.10 2.94
CA LYS A 345 10.79 4.91 3.76
C LYS A 345 9.46 4.19 3.95
N TYR A 346 8.93 4.23 5.16
CA TYR A 346 7.57 3.77 5.44
C TYR A 346 6.55 4.76 4.90
N ARG A 347 5.48 4.25 4.29
CA ARG A 347 4.29 5.02 3.92
C ARG A 347 3.04 4.20 4.24
N PRO A 348 1.95 4.87 4.68
CA PRO A 348 0.64 4.22 4.77
C PRO A 348 0.26 3.62 3.42
N GLY A 349 -0.11 2.34 3.41
CA GLY A 349 -0.30 1.57 2.18
C GLY A 349 -1.46 2.10 1.36
N ALA A 350 -2.60 2.37 2.01
CA ALA A 350 -3.79 2.89 1.35
C ALA A 350 -3.54 4.20 0.60
N ALA A 351 -2.82 5.15 1.20
CA ALA A 351 -2.52 6.44 0.57
C ALA A 351 -1.64 6.29 -0.68
N ALA A 352 -0.67 5.35 -0.66
CA ALA A 352 0.18 5.07 -1.81
C ALA A 352 -0.62 4.46 -2.97
N VAL A 353 -1.47 3.47 -2.65
CA VAL A 353 -2.33 2.80 -3.65
C VAL A 353 -3.30 3.78 -4.28
N LEU A 354 -3.97 4.63 -3.50
CA LEU A 354 -4.89 5.65 -4.03
C LEU A 354 -4.20 6.62 -5.00
N GLY A 355 -2.96 7.00 -4.68
CA GLY A 355 -2.13 7.83 -5.54
C GLY A 355 -1.84 7.16 -6.89
N TRP A 356 -1.34 5.92 -6.88
CA TRP A 356 -1.04 5.19 -8.12
C TRP A 356 -2.28 4.86 -8.93
N ALA A 357 -3.39 4.53 -8.24
CA ALA A 357 -4.68 4.20 -8.83
C ALA A 357 -5.36 5.40 -9.52
N LYS A 358 -4.81 6.61 -9.36
CA LYS A 358 -5.43 7.88 -9.76
C LYS A 358 -6.86 8.00 -9.21
N ALA A 359 -7.06 7.56 -7.97
CA ALA A 359 -8.38 7.45 -7.36
C ALA A 359 -9.16 8.76 -7.41
N VAL A 360 -8.50 9.90 -7.18
CA VAL A 360 -9.12 11.23 -7.26
C VAL A 360 -9.73 11.50 -8.64
N SER A 361 -9.01 11.21 -9.72
CA SER A 361 -9.50 11.39 -11.09
C SER A 361 -10.68 10.46 -11.38
N LYS A 362 -10.53 9.16 -11.06
CA LYS A 362 -11.58 8.16 -11.29
C LYS A 362 -12.84 8.48 -10.52
N ILE A 363 -12.71 8.90 -9.25
CA ILE A 363 -13.84 9.28 -8.41
C ILE A 363 -14.52 10.53 -8.95
N SER A 364 -13.77 11.53 -9.44
CA SER A 364 -14.37 12.76 -9.97
C SER A 364 -15.20 12.57 -11.24
N GLU A 365 -14.99 11.46 -11.95
CA GLU A 365 -15.74 11.08 -13.15
C GLU A 365 -16.85 10.07 -12.84
N ALA A 366 -16.95 9.59 -11.59
CA ALA A 366 -17.88 8.55 -11.20
C ALA A 366 -19.29 9.10 -10.93
N GLY A 367 -20.30 8.30 -11.24
CA GLY A 367 -21.68 8.58 -10.85
C GLY A 367 -22.05 8.04 -9.46
N LEU A 368 -21.24 7.13 -8.92
CA LEU A 368 -21.39 6.55 -7.58
C LEU A 368 -20.04 5.99 -7.13
N VAL A 369 -19.75 6.12 -5.83
CA VAL A 369 -18.64 5.42 -5.18
C VAL A 369 -19.18 4.42 -4.17
N ILE A 370 -18.68 3.18 -4.23
CA ILE A 370 -18.92 2.17 -3.19
C ILE A 370 -17.60 1.89 -2.48
N THR A 371 -17.55 2.15 -1.18
CA THR A 371 -16.39 1.85 -0.32
C THR A 371 -16.80 0.95 0.83
N GLY A 372 -15.87 0.49 1.66
CA GLY A 372 -16.20 -0.40 2.75
C GLY A 372 -15.00 -0.99 3.46
N GLU A 373 -15.26 -1.64 4.59
CA GLU A 373 -14.30 -2.45 5.35
C GLU A 373 -15.06 -3.49 6.18
N GLY A 374 -14.37 -4.47 6.77
CA GLY A 374 -15.03 -5.52 7.56
C GLY A 374 -15.89 -4.99 8.72
N ARG A 375 -15.48 -3.90 9.37
CA ARG A 375 -16.23 -3.25 10.46
C ARG A 375 -16.21 -1.74 10.32
N ILE A 376 -17.37 -1.14 10.15
CA ILE A 376 -17.53 0.31 10.12
C ILE A 376 -17.90 0.80 11.53
N ASP A 377 -17.01 1.59 12.13
CA ASP A 377 -17.17 2.15 13.47
C ASP A 377 -16.72 3.62 13.52
N ARG A 378 -16.67 4.21 14.73
CA ARG A 378 -16.23 5.62 14.86
C ARG A 378 -14.79 5.83 14.37
N GLN A 379 -13.91 4.83 14.46
CA GLN A 379 -12.53 4.95 13.99
C GLN A 379 -12.45 4.95 12.46
N THR A 380 -13.39 4.31 11.78
CA THR A 380 -13.52 4.40 10.32
C THR A 380 -13.54 5.85 9.85
N LEU A 381 -14.34 6.69 10.51
CA LEU A 381 -14.49 8.12 10.18
C LEU A 381 -13.28 9.00 10.60
N LEU A 382 -12.22 8.41 11.15
CA LEU A 382 -11.02 9.11 11.61
C LEU A 382 -9.82 8.92 10.67
N GLY A 383 -10.07 8.70 9.37
CA GLY A 383 -9.02 8.64 8.35
C GLY A 383 -8.63 7.23 7.89
N LYS A 384 -9.46 6.20 8.15
CA LYS A 384 -9.31 4.91 7.46
C LYS A 384 -9.69 5.04 5.98
N LEU A 385 -9.54 3.94 5.23
CA LEU A 385 -9.87 3.92 3.81
C LEU A 385 -11.29 4.43 3.50
N PRO A 386 -12.38 3.94 4.14
CA PRO A 386 -13.72 4.39 3.78
C PRO A 386 -13.90 5.89 3.95
N ASP A 387 -13.32 6.48 4.99
CA ASP A 387 -13.36 7.93 5.22
C ASP A 387 -12.50 8.71 4.22
N THR A 388 -11.34 8.19 3.83
CA THR A 388 -10.49 8.80 2.81
C THR A 388 -11.21 8.84 1.45
N ILE A 389 -11.78 7.72 1.02
CA ILE A 389 -12.59 7.63 -0.21
C ILE A 389 -13.80 8.55 -0.13
N ARG A 390 -14.52 8.55 1.00
CA ARG A 390 -15.68 9.40 1.25
C ARG A 390 -15.32 10.88 1.12
N LYS A 391 -14.21 11.33 1.70
CA LYS A 391 -13.74 12.73 1.59
C LYS A 391 -13.44 13.10 0.14
N ILE A 392 -12.73 12.24 -0.61
CA ILE A 392 -12.45 12.47 -2.03
C ILE A 392 -13.73 12.60 -2.85
N ALA A 393 -14.71 11.71 -2.61
CA ALA A 393 -15.98 11.72 -3.32
C ALA A 393 -16.86 12.92 -2.96
N LEU A 394 -16.90 13.32 -1.69
CA LEU A 394 -17.61 14.52 -1.24
C LEU A 394 -17.03 15.79 -1.88
N ASP A 395 -15.71 15.91 -1.95
CA ASP A 395 -15.04 17.04 -2.63
C ASP A 395 -15.38 17.09 -4.13
N ALA A 396 -15.72 15.95 -4.73
CA ALA A 396 -16.14 15.83 -6.12
C ALA A 396 -17.66 15.90 -6.33
N GLY A 397 -18.47 15.96 -5.27
CA GLY A 397 -19.94 15.93 -5.35
C GLY A 397 -20.53 14.58 -5.75
N VAL A 398 -19.80 13.48 -5.55
CA VAL A 398 -20.22 12.13 -5.94
C VAL A 398 -20.81 11.38 -4.73
N PRO A 399 -21.99 10.73 -4.88
CA PRO A 399 -22.59 9.97 -3.79
C PRO A 399 -21.72 8.77 -3.38
N VAL A 400 -21.79 8.43 -2.08
CA VAL A 400 -20.98 7.36 -1.49
C VAL A 400 -21.86 6.36 -0.76
N TRP A 401 -21.77 5.10 -1.15
CA TRP A 401 -22.31 3.96 -0.41
C TRP A 401 -21.18 3.26 0.35
N ALA A 402 -21.53 2.73 1.51
CA ALA A 402 -20.64 1.90 2.31
C ALA A 402 -21.14 0.45 2.35
N VAL A 403 -20.23 -0.51 2.22
CA VAL A 403 -20.45 -1.93 2.50
C VAL A 403 -19.62 -2.35 3.70
N CYS A 404 -20.16 -3.19 4.59
CA CYS A 404 -19.40 -3.69 5.72
C CYS A 404 -19.90 -5.04 6.22
N GLY A 405 -19.02 -5.81 6.88
CA GLY A 405 -19.42 -6.99 7.63
C GLY A 405 -20.34 -6.62 8.80
N LYS A 406 -19.92 -5.61 9.58
CA LYS A 406 -20.67 -5.07 10.71
C LYS A 406 -20.62 -3.54 10.75
N CYS A 407 -21.73 -2.89 11.12
CA CYS A 407 -21.82 -1.44 11.34
C CYS A 407 -22.11 -1.13 12.82
N ASP A 408 -21.14 -0.54 13.50
CA ASP A 408 -21.26 -0.05 14.89
C ASP A 408 -21.27 1.48 14.95
N LEU A 409 -21.52 2.16 13.83
CA LEU A 409 -21.72 3.61 13.85
C LEU A 409 -23.03 3.96 14.58
N PRO A 410 -22.99 4.94 15.49
CA PRO A 410 -24.20 5.47 16.10
C PRO A 410 -25.07 6.15 15.04
N GLU A 411 -26.38 6.19 15.26
CA GLU A 411 -27.38 6.63 14.28
C GLU A 411 -27.09 8.04 13.73
N ASP A 412 -26.63 8.96 14.59
CA ASP A 412 -26.26 10.34 14.24
C ASP A 412 -25.06 10.44 13.27
N LYS A 413 -24.31 9.36 13.11
CA LYS A 413 -23.13 9.28 12.21
C LYS A 413 -23.38 8.45 10.96
N ARG A 414 -24.51 7.74 10.85
CA ARG A 414 -24.81 6.90 9.69
C ARG A 414 -25.00 7.71 8.40
N GLY A 415 -25.49 8.95 8.52
CA GLY A 415 -25.58 9.91 7.40
C GLY A 415 -24.23 10.33 6.79
N ALA A 416 -23.10 9.83 7.30
CA ALA A 416 -21.80 9.99 6.65
C ALA A 416 -21.75 9.30 5.27
N PHE A 417 -22.56 8.28 5.06
CA PHE A 417 -22.74 7.61 3.78
C PHE A 417 -24.20 7.74 3.35
N GLN A 418 -24.45 7.85 2.04
CA GLN A 418 -25.83 7.91 1.53
C GLN A 418 -26.57 6.59 1.79
N ARG A 419 -25.83 5.48 1.80
CA ARG A 419 -26.33 4.14 2.10
C ARG A 419 -25.26 3.32 2.80
N ILE A 420 -25.65 2.50 3.77
CA ILE A 420 -24.80 1.51 4.43
C ILE A 420 -25.43 0.14 4.23
N ILE A 421 -24.68 -0.81 3.68
CA ILE A 421 -25.09 -2.18 3.42
C ILE A 421 -24.28 -3.07 4.37
N CYS A 422 -24.95 -3.72 5.32
CA CYS A 422 -24.31 -4.48 6.38
C CYS A 422 -24.59 -5.98 6.24
N LEU A 423 -23.54 -6.81 6.16
CA LEU A 423 -23.72 -8.25 5.98
C LEU A 423 -24.35 -8.90 7.21
N SER A 424 -24.10 -8.38 8.41
CA SER A 424 -24.71 -8.85 9.65
C SER A 424 -26.24 -8.67 9.70
N ASP A 425 -26.80 -7.83 8.84
CA ASP A 425 -28.26 -7.65 8.75
C ASP A 425 -28.91 -8.78 7.93
N ILE A 426 -28.11 -9.49 7.11
CA ILE A 426 -28.54 -10.61 6.26
C ILE A 426 -28.19 -11.93 6.92
N GLU A 427 -26.96 -12.08 7.42
CA GLU A 427 -26.48 -13.23 8.16
C GLU A 427 -25.95 -12.79 9.53
N PRO A 428 -26.76 -12.94 10.60
CA PRO A 428 -26.39 -12.51 11.95
C PRO A 428 -25.28 -13.36 12.60
N ASP A 429 -25.06 -14.60 12.16
CA ASP A 429 -23.98 -15.45 12.66
C ASP A 429 -22.62 -14.95 12.12
N PRO A 430 -21.68 -14.52 12.98
CA PRO A 430 -20.41 -13.97 12.52
C PRO A 430 -19.54 -14.96 11.75
N ASP A 431 -19.52 -16.23 12.14
CA ASP A 431 -18.67 -17.24 11.53
C ASP A 431 -19.22 -17.61 10.14
N GLU A 432 -20.53 -17.78 10.02
CA GLU A 432 -21.18 -17.99 8.72
C GLU A 432 -21.07 -16.76 7.82
N SER A 433 -21.26 -15.56 8.37
CA SER A 433 -21.15 -14.30 7.63
C SER A 433 -19.73 -14.13 7.07
N MET A 434 -18.70 -14.40 7.88
CA MET A 434 -17.31 -14.36 7.44
C MET A 434 -17.00 -15.44 6.41
N ALA A 435 -17.50 -16.67 6.57
CA ALA A 435 -17.28 -17.77 5.63
C ALA A 435 -17.96 -17.52 4.26
N LYS A 436 -19.14 -16.90 4.26
CA LYS A 436 -19.97 -16.63 3.06
C LYS A 436 -19.89 -15.17 2.59
N ALA A 437 -18.98 -14.36 3.14
CA ALA A 437 -18.96 -12.91 2.92
C ALA A 437 -18.96 -12.53 1.43
N GLY A 438 -18.26 -13.28 0.58
CA GLY A 438 -18.17 -13.00 -0.85
C GLY A 438 -19.50 -13.14 -1.60
N SER A 439 -20.33 -14.12 -1.23
CA SER A 439 -21.68 -14.28 -1.80
C SER A 439 -22.68 -13.31 -1.18
N LEU A 440 -22.62 -13.13 0.14
CA LEU A 440 -23.49 -12.20 0.86
C LEU A 440 -23.30 -10.76 0.34
N LEU A 441 -22.04 -10.32 0.18
CA LEU A 441 -21.71 -9.00 -0.32
C LEU A 441 -22.22 -8.77 -1.75
N SER A 442 -22.12 -9.78 -2.62
CA SER A 442 -22.65 -9.70 -3.98
C SER A 442 -24.18 -9.57 -3.97
N GLN A 443 -24.88 -10.39 -3.18
CA GLN A 443 -26.35 -10.36 -3.09
C GLN A 443 -26.87 -9.05 -2.49
N ALA A 444 -26.23 -8.59 -1.41
CA ALA A 444 -26.61 -7.37 -0.71
C ALA A 444 -26.49 -6.12 -1.61
N VAL A 445 -25.39 -6.04 -2.38
CA VAL A 445 -25.19 -4.95 -3.35
C VAL A 445 -26.19 -5.06 -4.49
N GLU A 446 -26.42 -6.25 -5.04
CA GLU A 446 -27.43 -6.44 -6.10
C GLU A 446 -28.80 -5.94 -5.66
N GLN A 447 -29.27 -6.36 -4.49
CA GLN A 447 -30.55 -5.94 -3.94
C GLN A 447 -30.61 -4.41 -3.75
N ALA A 448 -29.58 -3.81 -3.14
CA ALA A 448 -29.54 -2.38 -2.91
C ALA A 448 -29.59 -1.57 -4.22
N VAL A 449 -28.93 -2.04 -5.28
CA VAL A 449 -28.96 -1.39 -6.60
C VAL A 449 -30.31 -1.57 -7.27
N ARG A 450 -30.95 -2.74 -7.17
CA ARG A 450 -32.32 -2.94 -7.70
C ARG A 450 -33.32 -2.00 -7.05
N GLU A 451 -33.25 -1.84 -5.73
CA GLU A 451 -34.08 -0.90 -4.98
C GLU A 451 -33.88 0.56 -5.43
N GLU A 452 -32.63 0.98 -5.64
CA GLU A 452 -32.32 2.34 -6.14
C GLU A 452 -32.85 2.57 -7.56
N LEU A 453 -32.84 1.53 -8.40
CA LEU A 453 -33.38 1.56 -9.75
C LEU A 453 -34.91 1.39 -9.80
N GLY A 454 -35.56 1.13 -8.67
CA GLY A 454 -37.00 0.87 -8.58
C GLY A 454 -37.44 -0.45 -9.24
N ARG A 455 -36.60 -1.50 -9.17
CA ARG A 455 -36.80 -2.81 -9.80
C ARG A 455 -37.06 -3.93 -8.81
#